data_AF-A0A9D6VVY0-F1
#
_entry.id   AF-A0A9D6VVY0-F1
#
_cell.length_a   1.000
_cell.length_b   1.000
_cell.length_c   1.000
_cell.angle_alpha   90.00
_cell.angle_beta   90.00
_cell.angle_gamma   90.00
#
_symmetry.space_group_name_H-M   'P 1'
#
loop_
_entity.id
_entity.type
_entity.pdbx_description
1 polymer ?
#
loop_
_entity_poly.entity_id
_entity_poly.type
_entity_poly.pdbx_seq_one_letter_code
_entity_poly.pdbx_strand_id
1 'polypeptide(L)'
;MLKLTVPPTLKQEFATVEALWHSGAETRRVDSFLLSWVKYEKQLRRLFCFLVYQHPNITSKTINSVIGILAQSNNLYPDTFIRGIAALGVTPVPTLIGQRHQQLESEIARIKKYRNKLMHGQASGFSIQSAQLERDVKHIIEWIEALAIGADATFGYDGLRRNTFREAKANVNIAVAAFPFNTNAAFGKWLRAI
;
A
#
# COMPACT_ATOMS: atom_id res chain seq x y z
N MET A 1 17.61 9.17 -18.79
CA MET A 1 16.36 8.93 -18.07
C MET A 1 15.83 7.60 -18.54
N LEU A 2 15.58 6.68 -17.63
CA LEU A 2 15.03 5.36 -17.95
C LEU A 2 13.64 5.50 -18.57
N LYS A 3 13.29 4.56 -19.46
CA LYS A 3 11.92 4.44 -19.95
C LYS A 3 11.04 3.97 -18.79
N LEU A 4 9.99 4.74 -18.49
CA LEU A 4 8.93 4.32 -17.58
C LEU A 4 7.91 3.50 -18.37
N THR A 5 7.51 2.37 -17.83
CA THR A 5 6.41 1.57 -18.38
C THR A 5 5.44 1.34 -17.24
N VAL A 6 4.28 1.99 -17.32
CA VAL A 6 3.18 1.80 -16.38
C VAL A 6 2.25 0.74 -16.96
N PRO A 7 2.02 -0.37 -16.24
CA PRO A 7 1.08 -1.41 -16.66
C PRO A 7 -0.33 -0.88 -16.86
N PRO A 8 -1.14 -1.46 -17.78
CA PRO A 8 -2.52 -1.03 -18.01
C PRO A 8 -3.36 -0.99 -16.72
N THR A 9 -3.18 -1.96 -15.83
CA THR A 9 -3.84 -2.07 -14.53
C THR A 9 -3.58 -0.87 -13.61
N LEU A 10 -2.44 -0.20 -13.78
CA LEU A 10 -2.00 0.92 -12.96
C LEU A 10 -2.17 2.28 -13.63
N LYS A 11 -2.59 2.33 -14.89
CA LYS A 11 -2.60 3.57 -15.71
C LYS A 11 -3.29 4.74 -15.02
N GLN A 12 -4.49 4.52 -14.49
CA GLN A 12 -5.23 5.59 -13.83
C GLN A 12 -4.56 6.03 -12.52
N GLU A 13 -4.10 5.09 -11.69
CA GLU A 13 -3.45 5.43 -10.43
C GLU A 13 -2.10 6.12 -10.69
N PHE A 14 -1.34 5.75 -11.73
CA PHE A 14 -0.01 6.29 -12.01
C PHE A 14 0.04 7.47 -13.00
N ALA A 15 -1.10 7.93 -13.53
CA ALA A 15 -1.16 9.04 -14.49
C ALA A 15 -0.38 10.30 -14.03
N THR A 16 -0.50 10.70 -12.76
CA THR A 16 0.25 11.85 -12.22
C THR A 16 1.75 11.58 -12.12
N VAL A 17 2.16 10.34 -11.81
CA VAL A 17 3.58 9.96 -11.80
C VAL A 17 4.15 10.00 -13.21
N GLU A 18 3.42 9.51 -14.22
CA GLU A 18 3.84 9.62 -15.62
C GLU A 18 3.96 11.08 -16.07
N ALA A 19 3.00 11.93 -15.70
CA ALA A 19 3.04 13.35 -16.02
C ALA A 19 4.28 14.05 -15.41
N LEU A 20 4.59 13.78 -14.14
CA LEU A 20 5.80 14.28 -13.49
C LEU A 20 7.05 13.73 -14.16
N TRP A 21 7.10 12.42 -14.41
CA TRP A 21 8.22 11.73 -15.06
C TRP A 21 8.57 12.36 -16.41
N HIS A 22 7.57 12.73 -17.20
CA HIS A 22 7.76 13.33 -18.52
C HIS A 22 7.84 14.87 -18.50
N SER A 23 7.72 15.52 -17.35
CA SER A 23 7.81 16.97 -17.23
C SER A 23 9.22 17.52 -17.46
N GLY A 24 9.33 18.81 -17.74
CA GLY A 24 10.62 19.53 -17.82
C GLY A 24 11.19 19.94 -16.45
N ALA A 25 10.53 19.64 -15.33
CA ALA A 25 10.94 20.09 -14.02
C ALA A 25 12.26 19.44 -13.56
N GLU A 26 13.09 20.21 -12.86
CA GLU A 26 14.39 19.75 -12.35
C GLU A 26 14.23 18.62 -11.30
N THR A 27 13.22 18.75 -10.43
CA THR A 27 12.92 17.83 -9.32
C THR A 27 12.13 16.60 -9.73
N ARG A 28 11.74 16.48 -11.01
CA ARG A 28 10.78 15.47 -11.50
C ARG A 28 11.04 14.04 -11.04
N ARG A 29 12.30 13.66 -10.86
CA ARG A 29 12.72 12.31 -10.43
C ARG A 29 12.41 12.06 -8.96
N VAL A 30 12.72 13.03 -8.10
CA VAL A 30 12.40 12.97 -6.67
C VAL A 30 10.89 13.01 -6.50
N ASP A 31 10.20 13.89 -7.23
CA ASP A 31 8.74 14.04 -7.12
C ASP A 31 8.01 12.76 -7.56
N SER A 32 8.44 12.18 -8.70
CA SER A 32 7.90 10.89 -9.18
C SER A 32 8.16 9.77 -8.19
N PHE A 33 9.36 9.73 -7.59
CA PHE A 33 9.72 8.76 -6.57
C PHE A 33 8.86 8.87 -5.31
N LEU A 34 8.75 10.08 -4.75
CA LEU A 34 7.96 10.32 -3.55
C LEU A 34 6.48 10.01 -3.77
N LEU A 35 5.92 10.43 -4.90
CA LEU A 35 4.54 10.14 -5.23
C LEU A 35 4.29 8.64 -5.46
N SER A 36 5.24 7.92 -6.05
CA SER A 36 5.17 6.46 -6.19
C SER A 36 5.19 5.77 -4.83
N TRP A 37 6.04 6.23 -3.90
CA TRP A 37 6.10 5.71 -2.54
C TRP A 37 4.76 5.90 -1.80
N VAL A 38 4.15 7.08 -1.92
CA VAL A 38 2.82 7.35 -1.34
C VAL A 38 1.77 6.37 -1.90
N LYS A 39 1.83 6.04 -3.20
CA LYS A 39 0.93 5.06 -3.83
C LYS A 39 1.10 3.66 -3.26
N TYR A 40 2.34 3.23 -3.03
CA TYR A 40 2.67 1.97 -2.37
C TYR A 40 2.06 1.88 -0.96
N GLU A 41 2.29 2.90 -0.11
CA GLU A 41 1.72 2.92 1.24
C GLU A 41 0.19 2.90 1.22
N LYS A 42 -0.40 3.64 0.28
CA LYS A 42 -1.84 3.75 0.10
C LYS A 42 -2.48 2.43 -0.35
N GLN A 43 -1.83 1.66 -1.22
CA GLN A 43 -2.33 0.35 -1.65
C GLN A 43 -2.44 -0.62 -0.47
N LEU A 44 -1.36 -0.77 0.30
CA LEU A 44 -1.34 -1.65 1.47
C LEU A 44 -2.37 -1.24 2.52
N ARG A 45 -2.46 0.07 2.82
CA ARG A 45 -3.47 0.59 3.74
C ARG A 45 -4.88 0.28 3.28
N ARG A 46 -5.19 0.48 1.99
CA ARG A 46 -6.51 0.22 1.44
C ARG A 46 -6.84 -1.26 1.42
N LEU A 47 -5.90 -2.11 1.06
CA LEU A 47 -6.08 -3.56 1.07
C LEU A 47 -6.37 -4.07 2.49
N PHE A 48 -5.59 -3.61 3.47
CA PHE A 48 -5.85 -3.89 4.88
C PHE A 48 -7.25 -3.41 5.33
N CYS A 49 -7.58 -2.14 5.03
CA CYS A 49 -8.89 -1.59 5.38
C CYS A 49 -10.04 -2.33 4.70
N PHE A 50 -9.89 -2.75 3.43
CA PHE A 50 -10.88 -3.56 2.72
C PHE A 50 -11.21 -4.82 3.52
N LEU A 51 -10.19 -5.59 3.92
CA LEU A 51 -10.36 -6.82 4.68
C LEU A 51 -10.99 -6.56 6.06
N VAL A 52 -10.52 -5.54 6.78
CA VAL A 52 -11.12 -5.12 8.06
C VAL A 52 -12.60 -4.79 7.87
N TYR A 53 -12.95 -4.02 6.83
CA TYR A 53 -14.32 -3.59 6.57
C TYR A 53 -15.25 -4.72 6.14
N GLN A 54 -14.74 -5.89 5.76
CA GLN A 54 -15.58 -7.08 5.56
C GLN A 54 -16.16 -7.62 6.87
N HIS A 55 -15.63 -7.22 8.04
CA HIS A 55 -16.16 -7.63 9.32
C HIS A 55 -17.67 -7.31 9.44
N PRO A 56 -18.53 -8.26 9.86
CA PRO A 56 -19.99 -8.07 9.90
C PRO A 56 -20.43 -6.91 10.81
N ASN A 57 -19.80 -6.75 11.98
CA ASN A 57 -20.07 -5.65 12.91
C ASN A 57 -19.58 -4.26 12.43
N ILE A 58 -18.78 -4.18 11.36
CA ILE A 58 -18.41 -2.91 10.74
C ILE A 58 -19.47 -2.59 9.69
N THR A 59 -20.26 -1.55 9.92
CA THR A 59 -21.40 -1.14 9.09
C THR A 59 -21.29 0.34 8.76
N SER A 60 -22.20 0.87 7.95
CA SER A 60 -22.28 2.31 7.67
C SER A 60 -22.47 3.15 8.94
N LYS A 61 -23.01 2.57 10.02
CA LYS A 61 -23.19 3.22 11.32
C LYS A 61 -21.90 3.23 12.16
N THR A 62 -21.03 2.22 11.99
CA THR A 62 -19.84 2.03 12.86
C THR A 62 -18.52 2.36 12.18
N ILE A 63 -18.50 2.51 10.85
CA ILE A 63 -17.30 2.75 10.04
C ILE A 63 -16.53 4.01 10.46
N ASN A 64 -17.22 5.10 10.81
CA ASN A 64 -16.55 6.34 11.22
C ASN A 64 -15.72 6.17 12.49
N SER A 65 -16.15 5.30 13.41
CA SER A 65 -15.38 4.98 14.61
C SER A 65 -14.14 4.14 14.29
N VAL A 66 -14.23 3.23 13.32
CA VAL A 66 -13.07 2.46 12.82
C VAL A 66 -12.05 3.38 12.13
N ILE A 67 -12.53 4.31 11.30
CA ILE A 67 -11.68 5.34 10.68
C ILE A 67 -11.01 6.20 11.75
N GLY A 68 -11.75 6.60 12.80
CA GLY A 68 -11.21 7.35 13.94
C GLY A 68 -10.06 6.60 14.63
N ILE A 69 -10.22 5.29 14.86
CA ILE A 69 -9.17 4.44 15.43
C ILE A 69 -7.92 4.42 14.54
N LEU A 70 -8.09 4.23 13.23
CA LEU A 70 -6.98 4.22 12.28
C LEU A 70 -6.27 5.58 12.22
N ALA A 71 -7.01 6.69 12.27
CA ALA A 71 -6.45 8.03 12.24
C ALA A 71 -5.68 8.41 13.51
N GLN A 72 -6.11 7.91 14.67
CA GLN A 72 -5.46 8.15 15.96
C GLN A 72 -4.31 7.18 16.25
N SER A 73 -4.21 6.10 15.47
CA SER A 73 -3.15 5.11 15.63
C SER A 73 -1.83 5.65 15.08
N ASN A 74 -0.87 5.84 15.98
CA ASN A 74 0.50 6.18 15.60
C ASN A 74 1.21 4.92 15.06
N ASN A 75 2.22 5.11 14.20
CA ASN A 75 3.08 4.04 13.67
C ASN A 75 2.42 3.03 12.70
N LEU A 76 1.37 3.45 11.98
CA LEU A 76 0.81 2.65 10.89
C LEU A 76 1.67 2.78 9.62
N TYR A 77 2.66 1.89 9.51
CA TYR A 77 3.56 1.79 8.36
C TYR A 77 3.18 0.59 7.46
N PRO A 78 3.72 0.51 6.23
CA PRO A 78 3.57 -0.65 5.35
C PRO A 78 3.70 -2.01 6.04
N ASP A 79 4.74 -2.19 6.87
CA ASP A 79 4.97 -3.46 7.58
C ASP A 79 3.84 -3.79 8.57
N THR A 80 3.24 -2.78 9.22
CA THR A 80 2.09 -2.95 10.10
C THR A 80 0.89 -3.48 9.32
N PHE A 81 0.63 -2.95 8.11
CA PHE A 81 -0.45 -3.45 7.26
C PHE A 81 -0.17 -4.86 6.73
N ILE A 82 1.08 -5.17 6.36
CA ILE A 82 1.47 -6.52 5.93
C ILE A 82 1.25 -7.54 7.05
N ARG A 83 1.73 -7.24 8.27
CA ARG A 83 1.50 -8.09 9.46
C ARG A 83 0.02 -8.18 9.81
N GLY A 84 -0.71 -7.07 9.72
CA GLY A 84 -2.15 -7.04 9.95
C GLY A 84 -2.93 -7.91 8.98
N ILE A 85 -2.60 -7.89 7.69
CA ILE A 85 -3.20 -8.78 6.68
C ILE A 85 -2.92 -10.25 7.04
N ALA A 86 -1.67 -10.60 7.36
CA ALA A 86 -1.34 -11.97 7.78
C ALA A 86 -2.08 -12.39 9.06
N ALA A 87 -2.21 -11.50 10.04
CA ALA A 87 -2.91 -11.74 11.30
C ALA A 87 -4.44 -11.85 11.14
N LEU A 88 -5.01 -11.46 10.00
CA LEU A 88 -6.40 -11.74 9.65
C LEU A 88 -6.60 -13.18 9.12
N GLY A 89 -5.53 -13.97 8.98
CA GLY A 89 -5.61 -15.36 8.52
C GLY A 89 -5.97 -15.52 7.04
N VAL A 90 -5.86 -14.46 6.24
CA VAL A 90 -6.03 -14.51 4.78
C VAL A 90 -4.71 -14.82 4.09
N THR A 91 -4.75 -15.06 2.78
CA THR A 91 -3.54 -15.20 1.95
C THR A 91 -2.59 -14.02 2.20
N PRO A 92 -1.38 -14.26 2.71
CA PRO A 92 -0.49 -13.18 3.13
C PRO A 92 0.16 -12.50 1.91
N VAL A 93 0.56 -11.24 2.07
CA VAL A 93 1.16 -10.40 1.01
C VAL A 93 2.32 -11.07 0.26
N PRO A 94 3.27 -11.78 0.91
CA PRO A 94 4.31 -12.52 0.21
C PRO A 94 3.77 -13.53 -0.81
N THR A 95 2.72 -14.26 -0.44
CA THR A 95 2.07 -15.23 -1.33
C THR A 95 1.33 -14.54 -2.47
N LEU A 96 0.68 -13.39 -2.22
CA LEU A 96 -0.01 -12.62 -3.25
C LEU A 96 0.95 -12.08 -4.33
N ILE A 97 2.14 -11.62 -3.92
CA ILE A 97 3.18 -11.12 -4.84
C ILE A 97 3.90 -12.28 -5.54
N GLY A 98 3.96 -13.44 -4.91
CA GLY A 98 4.51 -14.66 -5.48
C GLY A 98 6.04 -14.66 -5.55
N GLN A 99 6.60 -15.32 -6.57
CA GLN A 99 8.04 -15.61 -6.67
C GLN A 99 8.95 -14.37 -6.63
N ARG A 100 8.43 -13.21 -7.05
CA ARG A 100 9.19 -11.95 -7.06
C ARG A 100 9.25 -11.25 -5.70
N HIS A 101 8.50 -11.73 -4.70
CA HIS A 101 8.37 -11.06 -3.40
C HIS A 101 9.73 -10.79 -2.75
N GLN A 102 10.57 -11.82 -2.61
CA GLN A 102 11.86 -11.70 -1.92
C GLN A 102 12.76 -10.61 -2.56
N GLN A 103 12.80 -10.57 -3.89
CA GLN A 103 13.55 -9.55 -4.61
C GLN A 103 12.96 -8.16 -4.35
N LEU A 104 11.66 -7.98 -4.58
CA LEU A 104 11.01 -6.68 -4.47
C LEU A 104 11.02 -6.16 -3.02
N GLU A 105 10.89 -7.05 -2.03
CA GLU A 105 10.97 -6.71 -0.60
C GLU A 105 12.34 -6.15 -0.24
N SER A 106 13.41 -6.75 -0.75
CA SER A 106 14.77 -6.26 -0.55
C SER A 106 14.96 -4.83 -1.10
N GLU A 107 14.36 -4.55 -2.26
CA GLU A 107 14.41 -3.22 -2.87
C GLU A 107 13.58 -2.20 -2.10
N ILE A 108 12.36 -2.56 -1.68
CA ILE A 108 11.51 -1.70 -0.85
C ILE A 108 12.18 -1.40 0.50
N ALA A 109 12.80 -2.39 1.14
CA ALA A 109 13.53 -2.22 2.38
C ALA A 109 14.73 -1.27 2.21
N ARG A 110 15.45 -1.37 1.08
CA ARG A 110 16.53 -0.43 0.72
C ARG A 110 15.98 0.99 0.54
N ILE A 111 14.90 1.16 -0.22
CA ILE A 111 14.26 2.45 -0.50
C ILE A 111 13.80 3.14 0.80
N LYS A 112 13.21 2.37 1.72
CA LYS A 112 12.70 2.85 3.01
C LYS A 112 13.76 3.59 3.84
N LYS A 113 15.04 3.21 3.72
CA LYS A 113 16.15 3.78 4.50
C LYS A 113 16.34 5.28 4.27
N TYR A 114 16.11 5.76 3.05
CA TYR A 114 16.33 7.17 2.71
C TYR A 114 15.05 7.93 2.36
N ARG A 115 13.93 7.26 2.08
CA ARG A 115 12.67 7.93 1.70
C ARG A 115 12.25 9.01 2.71
N ASN A 116 12.38 8.75 4.02
CA ASN A 116 12.00 9.71 5.07
C ASN A 116 12.83 10.99 4.97
N LYS A 117 14.14 10.83 4.73
CA LYS A 117 15.05 11.96 4.59
C LYS A 117 14.71 12.79 3.37
N LEU A 118 14.44 12.13 2.23
CA LEU A 118 14.01 12.81 1.01
C LEU A 118 12.68 13.55 1.19
N MET A 119 11.68 12.95 1.86
CA MET A 119 10.40 13.63 2.11
C MET A 119 10.53 14.88 2.98
N HIS A 120 11.50 14.91 3.89
CA HIS A 120 11.73 16.04 4.79
C HIS A 120 12.81 17.00 4.28
N GLY A 121 13.33 16.82 3.06
CA GLY A 121 14.43 17.63 2.52
C GLY A 121 15.72 17.54 3.35
N GLN A 122 15.89 16.47 4.12
CA GLN A 122 17.03 16.27 5.02
C GLN A 122 18.19 15.63 4.27
N ALA A 123 19.42 15.93 4.70
CA ALA A 123 20.61 15.21 4.28
C ALA A 123 20.41 13.71 4.57
N SER A 124 20.43 12.89 3.51
CA SER A 124 20.16 11.46 3.62
C SER A 124 21.39 10.68 4.10
N GLY A 125 22.60 11.24 3.93
CA GLY A 125 23.86 10.51 4.10
C GLY A 125 24.13 9.51 2.98
N PHE A 126 23.23 9.41 2.00
CA PHE A 126 23.34 8.55 0.83
C PHE A 126 23.56 9.43 -0.40
N SER A 127 24.58 9.13 -1.20
CA SER A 127 24.83 9.78 -2.49
C SER A 127 23.83 9.31 -3.56
N ILE A 128 22.54 9.61 -3.35
CA ILE A 128 21.44 9.12 -4.18
C ILE A 128 21.48 9.83 -5.52
N GLN A 129 21.68 9.05 -6.57
CA GLN A 129 21.73 9.55 -7.94
C GLN A 129 20.34 9.54 -8.59
N SER A 130 20.16 10.40 -9.58
CA SER A 130 18.96 10.45 -10.43
C SER A 130 18.57 9.08 -11.01
N ALA A 131 19.54 8.32 -11.52
CA ALA A 131 19.30 6.99 -12.08
C ALA A 131 18.83 5.98 -11.02
N GLN A 132 19.21 6.17 -9.75
CA GLN A 132 18.75 5.32 -8.66
C GLN A 132 17.26 5.55 -8.39
N LEU A 133 16.84 6.81 -8.26
CA LEU A 133 15.43 7.17 -8.07
C LEU A 133 14.56 6.67 -9.22
N GLU A 134 15.07 6.74 -10.45
CA GLU A 134 14.38 6.21 -11.62
C GLU A 134 14.18 4.68 -11.53
N ARG A 135 15.17 3.92 -11.04
CA ARG A 135 15.02 2.48 -10.79
C ARG A 135 14.05 2.19 -9.65
N ASP A 136 14.12 2.98 -8.57
CA ASP A 136 13.25 2.80 -7.40
C ASP A 136 11.78 2.96 -7.76
N VAL A 137 11.44 3.94 -8.60
CA VAL A 137 10.06 4.11 -9.13
C VAL A 137 9.60 2.84 -9.85
N LYS A 138 10.45 2.23 -10.67
CA LYS A 138 10.10 0.98 -11.37
C LYS A 138 9.88 -0.18 -10.40
N HIS A 139 10.74 -0.35 -9.39
CA HIS A 139 10.55 -1.38 -8.37
C HIS A 139 9.24 -1.18 -7.57
N ILE A 140 8.88 0.07 -7.28
CA ILE A 140 7.61 0.39 -6.62
C ILE A 140 6.41 0.04 -7.52
N ILE A 141 6.47 0.37 -8.81
CA ILE A 141 5.42 0.00 -9.78
C ILE A 141 5.27 -1.51 -9.87
N GLU A 142 6.39 -2.24 -9.97
CA GLU A 142 6.40 -3.71 -10.05
C GLU A 142 5.81 -4.36 -8.79
N TRP A 143 6.12 -3.83 -7.60
CA TRP A 143 5.47 -4.27 -6.35
C TRP A 143 3.96 -4.06 -6.41
N ILE A 144 3.53 -2.84 -6.75
CA ILE A 144 2.13 -2.46 -6.73
C ILE A 144 1.33 -3.30 -7.74
N GLU A 145 1.89 -3.54 -8.93
CA GLU A 145 1.28 -4.38 -9.95
C GLU A 145 1.13 -5.82 -9.47
N ALA A 146 2.21 -6.43 -8.98
CA ALA A 146 2.19 -7.82 -8.53
C ALA A 146 1.17 -8.02 -7.39
N LEU A 147 1.16 -7.09 -6.42
CA LEU A 147 0.18 -7.13 -5.34
C LEU A 147 -1.24 -6.90 -5.84
N ALA A 148 -1.45 -5.97 -6.78
CA ALA A 148 -2.78 -5.69 -7.34
C ALA A 148 -3.34 -6.94 -8.03
N ILE A 149 -2.55 -7.60 -8.87
CA ILE A 149 -2.94 -8.83 -9.58
C ILE A 149 -3.30 -9.93 -8.59
N GLY A 150 -2.40 -10.21 -7.63
CA GLY A 150 -2.62 -11.29 -6.65
C GLY A 150 -3.81 -11.01 -5.72
N ALA A 151 -3.94 -9.79 -5.22
CA ALA A 151 -5.02 -9.40 -4.33
C ALA A 151 -6.38 -9.35 -5.04
N ASP A 152 -6.44 -8.89 -6.30
CA ASP A 152 -7.68 -8.91 -7.06
C ASP A 152 -8.12 -10.34 -7.37
N ALA A 153 -7.21 -11.22 -7.80
CA ALA A 153 -7.51 -12.62 -8.03
C ALA A 153 -7.96 -13.37 -6.76
N THR A 154 -7.42 -13.00 -5.59
CA THR A 154 -7.70 -13.71 -4.32
C THR A 154 -8.91 -13.13 -3.58
N PHE A 155 -9.04 -11.81 -3.53
CA PHE A 155 -10.01 -11.10 -2.70
C PHE A 155 -11.05 -10.34 -3.51
N GLY A 156 -10.88 -10.21 -4.83
CA GLY A 156 -11.68 -9.33 -5.67
C GLY A 156 -11.48 -7.85 -5.36
N TYR A 157 -10.33 -7.47 -4.78
CA TYR A 157 -9.93 -6.09 -4.51
C TYR A 157 -8.41 -5.90 -4.57
N ASP A 158 -7.97 -4.94 -5.37
CA ASP A 158 -6.56 -4.68 -5.73
C ASP A 158 -5.83 -3.68 -4.81
N GLY A 159 -6.54 -3.04 -3.87
CA GLY A 159 -6.01 -1.97 -3.02
C GLY A 159 -5.91 -0.60 -3.71
N LEU A 160 -6.31 -0.46 -4.98
CA LEU A 160 -6.17 0.75 -5.78
C LEU A 160 -7.52 1.44 -6.05
N ARG A 161 -8.59 0.66 -6.15
CA ARG A 161 -9.95 1.19 -6.33
C ARG A 161 -10.39 2.08 -5.15
N ARG A 162 -11.16 3.13 -5.46
CA ARG A 162 -11.71 4.09 -4.48
C ARG A 162 -12.90 3.49 -3.73
N ASN A 163 -13.38 4.20 -2.70
CA ASN A 163 -14.56 3.83 -1.91
C ASN A 163 -14.43 2.43 -1.25
N THR A 164 -13.27 2.16 -0.64
CA THR A 164 -12.90 0.87 -0.05
C THR A 164 -13.98 0.24 0.83
N PHE A 165 -14.71 1.01 1.63
CA PHE A 165 -15.83 0.48 2.44
C PHE A 165 -16.97 -0.07 1.58
N ARG A 166 -17.37 0.65 0.52
CA ARG A 166 -18.41 0.20 -0.40
C ARG A 166 -17.97 -1.06 -1.15
N GLU A 167 -16.72 -1.08 -1.64
CA GLU A 167 -16.15 -2.27 -2.30
C GLU A 167 -16.16 -3.47 -1.35
N ALA A 168 -15.74 -3.29 -0.08
CA ALA A 168 -15.73 -4.34 0.93
C ALA A 168 -17.13 -4.89 1.25
N LYS A 169 -18.17 -4.05 1.20
CA LYS A 169 -19.55 -4.49 1.47
C LYS A 169 -20.28 -5.03 0.25
N ALA A 170 -19.90 -4.62 -0.96
CA ALA A 170 -20.43 -5.17 -2.21
C ALA A 170 -19.81 -6.53 -2.54
N ASN A 171 -18.60 -6.80 -2.08
CA ASN A 171 -17.90 -8.04 -2.35
C ASN A 171 -18.23 -9.11 -1.29
N VAL A 172 -18.95 -10.15 -1.71
CA VAL A 172 -19.47 -11.23 -0.84
C VAL A 172 -18.37 -12.22 -0.41
N ASN A 173 -17.16 -12.12 -0.99
CA ASN A 173 -16.02 -12.92 -0.59
C ASN A 173 -15.55 -12.54 0.81
N ILE A 174 -16.06 -13.21 1.85
CA ILE A 174 -15.49 -13.13 3.19
C ILE A 174 -14.14 -13.85 3.15
N ALA A 175 -13.09 -13.14 2.74
CA ALA A 175 -11.75 -13.70 2.71
C ALA A 175 -11.28 -14.07 4.13
N VAL A 176 -11.75 -13.32 5.13
CA VAL A 176 -11.37 -13.46 6.54
C VAL A 176 -12.28 -14.44 7.27
N ALA A 177 -11.81 -15.67 7.49
CA ALA A 177 -12.59 -16.71 8.16
C ALA A 177 -12.86 -16.44 9.66
N ALA A 178 -11.93 -15.80 10.37
CA ALA A 178 -12.06 -15.48 11.79
C ALA A 178 -11.37 -14.16 12.12
N PHE A 179 -12.17 -13.12 12.38
CA PHE A 179 -11.62 -11.83 12.80
C PHE A 179 -11.06 -11.90 14.24
N PRO A 180 -9.88 -11.32 14.51
CA PRO A 180 -9.27 -11.31 15.85
C PRO A 180 -9.89 -10.26 16.79
N PHE A 181 -10.96 -9.59 16.37
CA PHE A 181 -11.70 -8.60 17.13
C PHE A 181 -13.18 -8.71 16.78
N ASN A 182 -14.07 -8.32 17.70
CA ASN A 182 -15.52 -8.33 17.49
C ASN A 182 -16.18 -6.95 17.74
N THR A 183 -15.42 -5.98 18.24
CA THR A 183 -15.89 -4.61 18.54
C THR A 183 -14.86 -3.59 18.06
N ASN A 184 -15.26 -2.34 17.87
CA ASN A 184 -14.33 -1.26 17.51
C ASN A 184 -13.23 -1.08 18.58
N ALA A 185 -13.57 -1.19 19.87
CA ALA A 185 -12.58 -1.12 20.94
C ALA A 185 -11.57 -2.27 20.88
N ALA A 186 -12.04 -3.49 20.61
CA ALA A 186 -11.15 -4.64 20.39
C ALA A 186 -10.27 -4.48 19.15
N PHE A 187 -10.82 -3.92 18.05
CA PHE A 187 -10.04 -3.60 16.86
C PHE A 187 -8.89 -2.64 17.18
N GLY A 188 -9.16 -1.56 17.93
CA GLY A 188 -8.11 -0.62 18.33
C GLY A 188 -7.07 -1.19 19.29
N LYS A 189 -7.41 -2.22 20.08
CA LYS A 189 -6.43 -2.97 20.90
C LYS A 189 -5.58 -3.89 20.03
N TRP A 190 -6.22 -4.65 19.15
CA TRP A 190 -5.56 -5.56 18.21
C TRP A 190 -4.60 -4.81 17.28
N LEU A 191 -5.03 -3.69 16.70
CA LEU A 191 -4.21 -2.85 15.81
C LEU A 191 -2.92 -2.34 16.49
N ARG A 192 -2.95 -2.14 17.81
CA ARG A 192 -1.78 -1.72 18.59
C ARG A 192 -0.84 -2.87 18.95
N ALA A 193 -1.31 -4.10 18.88
CA ALA A 193 -0.55 -5.29 19.21
C ALA A 193 0.19 -5.90 18.01
N ILE A 194 -0.15 -5.47 16.78
CA ILE A 194 0.50 -5.90 15.52
C ILE A 194 1.61 -4.94 15.09
#